data_AF-A0A7H8NLL4-F1
#
_entry.id   AF-A0A7H8NLL4-F1
#
_cell.length_a   1.000
_cell.length_b   1.000
_cell.length_c   1.000
_cell.angle_alpha   90.00
_cell.angle_beta   90.00
_cell.angle_gamma   90.00
#
_symmetry.space_group_name_H-M   'P 1'
#
loop_
_entity.id
_entity.type
_entity.pdbx_description
1 polymer ?
#
loop_
_entity_poly.entity_id
_entity_poly.type
_entity_poly.pdbx_seq_one_letter_code
_entity_poly.pdbx_strand_id
1 'polypeptide(L)'
;MSHLPHGEAPAARERAPGRGGGTERAAAPREGRPAHVWRAARAPVATRAGALHAGAWWVWALGLAVAASRTTNPLLLALLVAVAGYVVAVRRTQAPWARSYGAFVKIALVVIGIRLVFAVFLGSPIPGTHSLFTLPEVPLPEWAKGVRLGGRVTAEGLVFALYDGLKLAALLICVGAANALANPARLLKSLPGALYEAGVAVVVAMTFAPHLVADVQRLRAARRLRGRADRGLRALLQVGLPVLEGALERSVALAAAMDARGYGRTARVPRAVRHTTTALSVGGLLGVCAGTYGLLAAEGAGYALPVLLAGLVAALGGLWLGGRRSARSRYRPDRWGARAWLVSGSGVAVAGLMIWAGSYAPTALHPPAVPLTAPTLPLWPAASVLLGLLPALVAPVPPDAAVRPGPARRSGAAVRSDAAGRGPAGAPDGGGRRRAATGPRDAAGPPPASRAAHPSTEPPAKESER
;
A
#
# COMPACT_ATOMS: atom_id res chain seq x y z
N MET A 1 -28.11 9.89 -71.53
CA MET A 1 -28.79 8.75 -72.17
C MET A 1 -28.05 7.46 -71.78
N SER A 2 -28.66 6.28 -71.59
CA SER A 2 -29.99 5.91 -71.05
C SER A 2 -30.22 4.42 -71.32
N HIS A 3 -29.86 3.53 -70.39
CA HIS A 3 -30.20 2.09 -70.48
C HIS A 3 -30.49 1.46 -69.12
N LEU A 4 -31.79 1.25 -68.88
CA LEU A 4 -32.40 0.08 -68.26
C LEU A 4 -33.28 -0.58 -69.38
N PRO A 5 -33.94 -1.74 -69.22
CA PRO A 5 -34.18 -2.53 -68.01
C PRO A 5 -34.01 -4.07 -68.17
N HIS A 6 -34.28 -4.81 -67.07
CA HIS A 6 -34.58 -6.26 -67.01
C HIS A 6 -33.44 -7.22 -67.47
N GLY A 7 -33.45 -8.52 -67.13
CA GLY A 7 -34.31 -9.27 -66.22
C GLY A 7 -33.99 -10.77 -66.23
N GLU A 8 -34.59 -11.51 -65.29
CA GLU A 8 -34.65 -12.98 -65.20
C GLU A 8 -33.35 -13.78 -64.97
N ALA A 9 -33.53 -14.90 -64.27
CA ALA A 9 -32.64 -16.06 -64.21
C ALA A 9 -33.53 -17.30 -64.39
N PRO A 10 -32.99 -18.42 -64.93
CA PRO A 10 -33.10 -19.67 -64.17
C PRO A 10 -31.91 -20.64 -64.42
N ALA A 11 -32.17 -21.93 -64.20
CA ALA A 11 -31.39 -23.13 -64.55
C ALA A 11 -30.48 -23.70 -63.44
N ALA A 12 -31.01 -24.70 -62.74
CA ALA A 12 -30.29 -25.58 -61.83
C ALA A 12 -29.31 -26.54 -62.55
N ARG A 13 -28.39 -27.13 -61.77
CA ARG A 13 -27.78 -28.43 -62.09
C ARG A 13 -27.68 -29.30 -60.83
N GLU A 14 -27.78 -30.61 -61.01
CA GLU A 14 -28.19 -31.54 -59.95
C GLU A 14 -27.31 -32.81 -59.89
N ARG A 15 -26.77 -33.11 -58.68
CA ARG A 15 -26.18 -34.41 -58.23
C ARG A 15 -25.01 -34.94 -59.12
N ALA A 16 -24.24 -35.99 -58.81
CA ALA A 16 -24.22 -37.04 -57.78
C ALA A 16 -22.72 -37.44 -57.48
N PRO A 17 -22.36 -38.64 -56.95
CA PRO A 17 -22.58 -39.12 -55.59
C PRO A 17 -21.34 -39.70 -54.85
N GLY A 18 -21.42 -39.78 -53.52
CA GLY A 18 -21.22 -41.01 -52.75
C GLY A 18 -19.85 -41.73 -52.65
N ARG A 19 -19.18 -41.57 -51.49
CA ARG A 19 -18.51 -42.63 -50.68
C ARG A 19 -18.17 -42.02 -49.31
N GLY A 20 -18.22 -42.72 -48.18
CA GLY A 20 -18.50 -44.14 -47.95
C GLY A 20 -17.43 -44.73 -47.02
N GLY A 21 -17.59 -44.61 -45.70
CA GLY A 21 -16.59 -45.05 -44.72
C GLY A 21 -16.99 -44.71 -43.28
N GLY A 22 -17.75 -45.60 -42.64
CA GLY A 22 -18.10 -45.49 -41.22
C GLY A 22 -17.08 -46.19 -40.33
N THR A 23 -16.86 -45.65 -39.13
CA THR A 23 -16.32 -46.40 -37.99
C THR A 23 -17.09 -46.01 -36.74
N GLU A 24 -17.80 -46.97 -36.16
CA GLU A 24 -18.49 -46.79 -34.90
C GLU A 24 -17.49 -46.55 -33.76
N ARG A 25 -17.86 -45.71 -32.80
CA ARG A 25 -17.22 -45.69 -31.47
C ARG A 25 -18.30 -45.65 -30.40
N ALA A 26 -18.29 -46.68 -29.57
CA ALA A 26 -19.31 -46.98 -28.58
C ALA A 26 -19.62 -45.82 -27.63
N ALA A 27 -20.88 -45.74 -27.20
CA ALA A 27 -21.31 -44.78 -26.20
C ALA A 27 -20.68 -45.08 -24.83
N ALA A 28 -20.01 -44.10 -24.23
CA ALA A 28 -19.58 -44.16 -22.84
C ALA A 28 -20.74 -43.74 -21.90
N PRO A 29 -20.90 -44.38 -20.72
CA PRO A 29 -22.02 -44.11 -19.83
C PRO A 29 -21.95 -42.71 -19.19
N ARG A 30 -23.10 -42.04 -19.10
CA ARG A 30 -23.25 -40.75 -18.41
C ARG A 30 -23.59 -40.96 -16.92
N GLU A 31 -22.61 -41.34 -16.11
CA GLU A 31 -22.75 -41.23 -14.66
C GLU A 31 -22.85 -39.76 -14.22
N GLY A 32 -23.94 -39.40 -13.53
CA GLY A 32 -24.16 -38.06 -13.00
C GLY A 32 -23.53 -37.86 -11.61
N ARG A 33 -23.04 -36.65 -11.31
CA ARG A 33 -22.75 -36.21 -9.93
C ARG A 33 -23.18 -34.75 -9.69
N PRO A 34 -24.02 -34.45 -8.69
CA PRO A 34 -24.53 -33.10 -8.41
C PRO A 34 -23.49 -32.21 -7.68
N ALA A 35 -22.34 -31.99 -8.31
CA ALA A 35 -21.17 -31.33 -7.71
C ALA A 35 -21.18 -29.78 -7.75
N HIS A 36 -22.33 -29.15 -8.05
CA HIS A 36 -22.41 -27.70 -8.28
C HIS A 36 -22.77 -26.86 -7.04
N VAL A 37 -23.58 -27.37 -6.11
CA VAL A 37 -24.07 -26.59 -4.95
C VAL A 37 -22.92 -26.15 -4.04
N TRP A 38 -21.98 -27.05 -3.74
CA TRP A 38 -20.84 -26.80 -2.83
C TRP A 38 -19.76 -25.86 -3.38
N ARG A 39 -19.87 -25.38 -4.63
CA ARG A 39 -18.89 -24.44 -5.20
C ARG A 39 -19.12 -22.99 -4.78
N ALA A 40 -20.32 -22.65 -4.29
CA ALA A 40 -20.68 -21.29 -3.88
C ALA A 40 -19.86 -20.74 -2.68
N ALA A 41 -19.37 -21.63 -1.80
CA ALA A 41 -18.62 -21.24 -0.60
C ALA A 41 -17.13 -20.89 -0.85
N ARG A 42 -16.62 -20.98 -2.09
CA ARG A 42 -15.21 -20.66 -2.39
C ARG A 42 -15.03 -19.19 -2.74
N ALA A 43 -14.32 -18.48 -1.86
CA ALA A 43 -13.90 -17.10 -2.08
C ALA A 43 -13.19 -16.95 -3.45
N PRO A 44 -13.71 -16.12 -4.38
CA PRO A 44 -13.23 -16.14 -5.77
C PRO A 44 -11.90 -15.40 -5.95
N VAL A 45 -11.24 -15.71 -7.05
CA VAL A 45 -9.88 -15.25 -7.37
C VAL A 45 -9.82 -13.74 -7.63
N ALA A 46 -8.75 -13.10 -7.15
CA ALA A 46 -8.50 -11.66 -7.24
C ALA A 46 -8.13 -11.20 -8.66
N THR A 47 -9.13 -10.92 -9.50
CA THR A 47 -8.91 -10.21 -10.79
C THR A 47 -8.55 -8.74 -10.54
N ARG A 48 -7.96 -8.06 -11.53
CA ARG A 48 -7.67 -6.61 -11.44
C ARG A 48 -8.93 -5.75 -11.21
N ALA A 49 -10.12 -6.25 -11.52
CA ALA A 49 -11.40 -5.59 -11.28
C ALA A 49 -12.02 -5.89 -9.90
N GLY A 50 -11.53 -6.93 -9.21
CA GLY A 50 -12.04 -7.39 -7.91
C GLY A 50 -11.10 -7.16 -6.73
N ALA A 51 -10.00 -6.41 -6.92
CA ALA A 51 -9.04 -6.11 -5.85
C ALA A 51 -9.70 -5.32 -4.71
N LEU A 52 -9.47 -5.74 -3.46
CA LEU A 52 -9.94 -4.97 -2.30
C LEU A 52 -9.23 -3.62 -2.21
N HIS A 53 -10.01 -2.59 -1.91
CA HIS A 53 -9.51 -1.23 -1.75
C HIS A 53 -8.59 -1.15 -0.52
N ALA A 54 -7.40 -0.56 -0.65
CA ALA A 54 -6.35 -0.59 0.38
C ALA A 54 -6.80 -0.01 1.73
N GLY A 55 -7.63 1.05 1.70
CA GLY A 55 -8.23 1.65 2.89
C GLY A 55 -9.16 0.70 3.69
N ALA A 56 -9.79 -0.30 3.07
CA ALA A 56 -10.68 -1.22 3.79
C ALA A 56 -9.91 -2.13 4.76
N TRP A 57 -8.73 -2.60 4.36
CA TRP A 57 -7.81 -3.32 5.24
C TRP A 57 -7.28 -2.45 6.39
N TRP A 58 -7.03 -1.17 6.13
CA TRP A 58 -6.62 -0.22 7.17
C TRP A 58 -7.74 0.07 8.17
N VAL A 59 -8.97 0.31 7.73
CA VAL A 59 -10.13 0.48 8.63
C VAL A 59 -10.39 -0.79 9.43
N TRP A 60 -10.26 -1.97 8.83
CA TRP A 60 -10.38 -3.24 9.55
C TRP A 60 -9.31 -3.40 10.65
N ALA A 61 -8.03 -3.18 10.31
CA ALA A 61 -6.92 -3.30 11.24
C ALA A 61 -6.93 -2.22 12.34
N LEU A 62 -7.36 -0.99 12.03
CA LEU A 62 -7.61 0.05 13.03
C LEU A 62 -8.75 -0.34 13.96
N GLY A 63 -9.81 -0.99 13.46
CA GLY A 63 -10.89 -1.54 14.28
C GLY A 63 -10.38 -2.59 15.29
N LEU A 64 -9.51 -3.52 14.85
CA LEU A 64 -8.86 -4.47 15.75
C LEU A 64 -7.91 -3.79 16.75
N ALA A 65 -7.21 -2.72 16.34
CA ALA A 65 -6.35 -1.95 17.25
C ALA A 65 -7.16 -1.19 18.31
N VAL A 66 -8.33 -0.63 17.96
CA VAL A 66 -9.26 -0.04 18.93
C VAL A 66 -9.80 -1.10 19.89
N ALA A 67 -10.17 -2.29 19.39
CA ALA A 67 -10.55 -3.40 20.27
C ALA A 67 -9.43 -3.81 21.24
N ALA A 68 -8.18 -3.89 20.77
CA ALA A 68 -7.01 -4.17 21.62
C ALA A 68 -6.75 -3.06 22.65
N SER A 69 -7.03 -1.78 22.34
CA SER A 69 -6.85 -0.69 23.31
C SER A 69 -7.87 -0.73 24.46
N ARG A 70 -9.04 -1.35 24.23
CA ARG A 70 -10.17 -1.49 25.17
C ARG A 70 -10.12 -2.72 26.08
N THR A 71 -9.03 -3.48 26.10
CA THR A 71 -8.86 -4.63 27.02
C THR A 71 -7.42 -4.76 27.54
N THR A 72 -7.27 -5.44 28.68
CA THR A 72 -6.01 -5.99 29.19
C THR A 72 -6.11 -7.51 29.45
N ASN A 73 -7.24 -8.14 29.15
CA ASN A 73 -7.43 -9.59 29.28
C ASN A 73 -6.54 -10.32 28.25
N PRO A 74 -5.59 -11.16 28.69
CA PRO A 74 -4.60 -11.76 27.79
C PRO A 74 -5.22 -12.74 26.78
N LEU A 75 -6.35 -13.38 27.11
CA LEU A 75 -7.03 -14.30 26.21
C LEU A 75 -7.70 -13.56 25.05
N LEU A 76 -8.28 -12.39 25.29
CA LEU A 76 -8.85 -11.54 24.24
C LEU A 76 -7.77 -10.90 23.37
N LEU A 77 -6.64 -10.50 23.96
CA LEU A 77 -5.48 -9.99 23.21
C LEU A 77 -4.84 -11.10 22.35
N ALA A 78 -4.69 -12.31 22.89
CA ALA A 78 -4.23 -13.47 22.13
C ALA A 78 -5.21 -13.84 21.00
N LEU A 79 -6.52 -13.78 21.24
CA LEU A 79 -7.55 -14.00 20.22
C LEU A 79 -7.49 -12.94 19.11
N LEU A 80 -7.33 -11.65 19.44
CA LEU A 80 -7.13 -10.57 18.47
C LEU A 80 -5.88 -10.79 17.61
N VAL A 81 -4.76 -11.20 18.23
CA VAL A 81 -3.51 -11.56 17.53
C VAL A 81 -3.70 -12.79 16.64
N ALA A 82 -4.44 -13.81 17.10
CA ALA A 82 -4.74 -15.01 16.31
C ALA A 82 -5.65 -14.70 15.12
N VAL A 83 -6.69 -13.89 15.29
CA VAL A 83 -7.58 -13.42 14.22
C VAL A 83 -6.80 -12.61 13.18
N ALA A 84 -5.98 -11.64 13.63
CA ALA A 84 -5.13 -10.85 12.74
C ALA A 84 -4.12 -11.74 11.98
N GLY A 85 -3.43 -12.64 12.69
CA GLY A 85 -2.46 -13.58 12.12
C GLY A 85 -3.08 -14.58 11.14
N TYR A 86 -4.27 -15.09 11.41
CA TYR A 86 -5.00 -15.99 10.52
C TYR A 86 -5.44 -15.28 9.23
N VAL A 87 -6.04 -14.09 9.34
CA VAL A 87 -6.41 -13.27 8.17
C VAL A 87 -5.18 -12.94 7.33
N VAL A 88 -4.05 -12.57 7.95
CA VAL A 88 -2.78 -12.38 7.24
C VAL A 88 -2.28 -13.68 6.60
N ALA A 89 -2.29 -14.81 7.30
CA ALA A 89 -1.80 -16.08 6.78
C ALA A 89 -2.58 -16.56 5.54
N VAL A 90 -3.91 -16.42 5.56
CA VAL A 90 -4.81 -16.83 4.47
C VAL A 90 -4.83 -15.83 3.30
N ARG A 91 -4.59 -14.54 3.55
CA ARG A 91 -4.79 -13.47 2.55
C ARG A 91 -3.53 -12.72 2.09
N ARG A 92 -2.36 -12.97 2.69
CA ARG A 92 -1.08 -12.42 2.22
C ARG A 92 -0.75 -12.85 0.80
N THR A 93 -0.16 -11.93 0.03
CA THR A 93 0.43 -12.20 -1.28
C THR A 93 1.90 -12.60 -1.12
N GLN A 94 2.51 -13.33 -2.08
CA GLN A 94 3.94 -13.71 -2.01
C GLN A 94 4.93 -12.56 -2.30
N ALA A 95 4.51 -11.33 -2.05
CA ALA A 95 5.28 -10.12 -2.36
C ALA A 95 6.22 -9.71 -1.20
N PRO A 96 7.29 -8.92 -1.45
CA PRO A 96 8.26 -8.58 -0.42
C PRO A 96 7.68 -7.95 0.84
N TRP A 97 6.60 -7.16 0.72
CA TRP A 97 5.91 -6.52 1.85
C TRP A 97 5.15 -7.50 2.75
N ALA A 98 4.79 -8.70 2.29
CA ALA A 98 4.14 -9.70 3.15
C ALA A 98 5.08 -10.28 4.22
N ARG A 99 6.40 -10.10 4.08
CA ARG A 99 7.38 -10.40 5.13
C ARG A 99 7.38 -9.36 6.26
N SER A 100 6.74 -8.20 6.08
CA SER A 100 6.63 -7.17 7.13
C SER A 100 5.93 -7.70 8.38
N TYR A 101 4.86 -8.50 8.25
CA TYR A 101 4.16 -9.09 9.40
C TYR A 101 5.12 -9.85 10.33
N GLY A 102 6.04 -10.65 9.77
CA GLY A 102 7.05 -11.37 10.55
C GLY A 102 8.07 -10.44 11.23
N ALA A 103 8.33 -9.26 10.69
CA ALA A 103 9.13 -8.23 11.36
C ALA A 103 8.34 -7.54 12.49
N PHE A 104 7.08 -7.16 12.26
CA PHE A 104 6.20 -6.59 13.29
C PHE A 104 5.98 -7.56 14.47
N VAL A 105 5.76 -8.86 14.23
CA VAL A 105 5.69 -9.88 15.28
C VAL A 105 7.01 -10.00 16.05
N LYS A 106 8.18 -9.96 15.38
CA LYS A 106 9.49 -9.96 16.06
C LYS A 106 9.67 -8.72 16.95
N ILE A 107 9.32 -7.54 16.46
CA ILE A 107 9.40 -6.31 17.26
C ILE A 107 8.41 -6.37 18.44
N ALA A 108 7.21 -6.93 18.25
CA ALA A 108 6.24 -7.13 19.32
C ALA A 108 6.75 -8.06 20.43
N LEU A 109 7.41 -9.16 20.07
CA LEU A 109 8.08 -10.04 21.04
C LEU A 109 9.25 -9.34 21.75
N VAL A 110 10.03 -8.52 21.05
CA VAL A 110 11.10 -7.70 21.65
C VAL A 110 10.51 -6.65 22.62
N VAL A 111 9.37 -6.02 22.30
CA VAL A 111 8.68 -5.08 23.20
C VAL A 111 8.18 -5.78 24.47
N ILE A 112 7.63 -7.00 24.36
CA ILE A 112 7.28 -7.81 25.54
C ILE A 112 8.53 -8.12 26.36
N GLY A 113 9.60 -8.63 25.74
CA GLY A 113 10.85 -8.96 26.42
C GLY A 113 11.46 -7.76 27.15
N ILE A 114 11.51 -6.60 26.49
CA ILE A 114 11.98 -5.34 27.09
C ILE A 114 11.09 -4.92 28.28
N ARG A 115 9.76 -5.01 28.17
CA ARG A 115 8.84 -4.64 29.26
C ARG A 115 8.96 -5.58 30.46
N LEU A 116 9.15 -6.89 30.23
CA LEU A 116 9.42 -7.86 31.30
C LEU A 116 10.78 -7.60 31.97
N VAL A 117 11.83 -7.31 31.18
CA VAL A 117 13.15 -6.92 31.70
C VAL A 117 13.04 -5.67 32.58
N PHE A 118 12.36 -4.61 32.13
CA PHE A 118 12.14 -3.42 32.96
C PHE A 118 11.35 -3.74 34.24
N ALA A 119 10.31 -4.56 34.19
CA ALA A 119 9.53 -4.96 35.38
C ALA A 119 10.32 -5.82 36.39
N VAL A 120 11.35 -6.54 35.94
CA VAL A 120 12.27 -7.29 36.81
C VAL A 120 13.32 -6.36 37.43
N PHE A 121 13.90 -5.43 36.66
CA PHE A 121 14.98 -4.57 37.14
C PHE A 121 14.53 -3.32 37.91
N LEU A 122 13.38 -2.73 37.58
CA LEU A 122 12.82 -1.54 38.26
C LEU A 122 11.76 -1.91 39.31
N GLY A 123 11.52 -3.22 39.51
CA GLY A 123 10.40 -3.75 40.26
C GLY A 123 9.04 -3.47 39.59
N SER A 124 7.97 -3.85 40.30
CA SER A 124 6.60 -3.47 39.94
C SER A 124 6.00 -2.57 41.04
N PRO A 125 5.26 -1.50 40.70
CA PRO A 125 4.52 -0.71 41.68
C PRO A 125 3.37 -1.46 42.38
N ILE A 126 3.07 -2.69 41.96
CA ILE A 126 1.91 -3.46 42.40
C ILE A 126 2.25 -4.29 43.64
N PRO A 127 1.48 -4.16 44.74
CA PRO A 127 1.58 -5.05 45.88
C PRO A 127 1.30 -6.50 45.46
N GLY A 128 2.31 -7.37 45.57
CA GLY A 128 2.18 -8.80 45.32
C GLY A 128 2.58 -9.59 46.56
N THR A 129 1.82 -10.63 46.88
CA THR A 129 2.13 -11.56 47.98
C THR A 129 3.09 -12.66 47.51
N HIS A 130 3.06 -13.03 46.23
CA HIS A 130 3.86 -14.12 45.65
C HIS A 130 5.19 -13.60 45.08
N SER A 131 6.19 -13.35 45.94
CA SER A 131 7.55 -13.03 45.49
C SER A 131 8.28 -14.26 44.94
N LEU A 132 8.72 -14.18 43.67
CA LEU A 132 9.47 -15.21 42.96
C LEU A 132 10.96 -15.17 43.31
N PHE A 133 11.56 -13.98 43.24
CA PHE A 133 12.98 -13.73 43.48
C PHE A 133 13.19 -12.39 44.17
N THR A 134 14.35 -12.19 44.80
CA THR A 134 14.77 -10.90 45.33
C THR A 134 16.09 -10.48 44.68
N LEU A 135 16.10 -9.34 43.99
CA LEU A 135 17.33 -8.69 43.54
C LEU A 135 17.81 -7.77 44.68
N PRO A 136 19.12 -7.67 44.94
CA PRO A 136 19.64 -6.73 45.93
C PRO A 136 19.22 -5.30 45.55
N GLU A 137 18.59 -4.60 46.49
CA GLU A 137 18.16 -3.21 46.30
C GLU A 137 19.39 -2.31 46.29
N VAL A 138 19.63 -1.61 45.18
CA VAL A 138 20.67 -0.59 45.11
C VAL A 138 20.09 0.71 45.66
N PRO A 139 20.59 1.26 46.79
CA PRO A 139 20.09 2.52 47.32
C PRO A 139 20.45 3.65 46.36
N LEU A 140 19.43 4.15 45.66
CA LEU A 140 19.59 5.24 44.71
C LEU A 140 19.61 6.59 45.45
N PRO A 141 20.45 7.54 45.01
CA PRO A 141 20.55 8.87 45.62
C PRO A 141 19.22 9.64 45.54
N GLU A 142 19.05 10.62 46.44
CA GLU A 142 17.80 11.31 46.76
C GLU A 142 16.95 11.79 45.55
N TRP A 143 17.60 12.18 44.45
CA TRP A 143 16.94 12.64 43.21
C TRP A 143 16.24 11.54 42.41
N ALA A 144 16.48 10.27 42.74
CA ALA A 144 15.95 9.09 42.03
C ALA A 144 14.96 8.25 42.86
N LYS A 145 14.50 8.73 44.03
CA LYS A 145 13.59 8.02 44.95
C LYS A 145 12.31 7.41 44.34
N GLY A 146 11.85 7.94 43.20
CA GLY A 146 10.69 7.40 42.47
C GLY A 146 10.95 6.12 41.67
N VAL A 147 12.20 5.65 41.58
CA VAL A 147 12.59 4.41 40.89
C VAL A 147 13.36 3.53 41.88
N ARG A 148 13.02 2.25 41.96
CA ARG A 148 13.76 1.25 42.76
C ARG A 148 14.53 0.35 41.79
N LEU A 149 15.87 0.34 41.84
CA LEU A 149 16.66 -0.66 41.11
C LEU A 149 16.85 -1.89 42.01
N GLY A 150 16.30 -3.02 41.58
CA GLY A 150 16.22 -4.25 42.38
C GLY A 150 15.01 -4.29 43.32
N GLY A 151 14.99 -5.29 44.21
CA GLY A 151 13.90 -5.55 45.16
C GLY A 151 13.16 -6.87 44.90
N ARG A 152 11.99 -7.03 45.52
CA ARG A 152 11.15 -8.25 45.41
C ARG A 152 10.45 -8.30 44.05
N VAL A 153 10.80 -9.27 43.22
CA VAL A 153 10.10 -9.56 41.95
C VAL A 153 8.87 -10.40 42.27
N THR A 154 7.68 -9.82 42.10
CA THR A 154 6.39 -10.46 42.37
C THR A 154 5.78 -11.10 41.12
N ALA A 155 5.09 -12.23 41.28
CA ALA A 155 4.38 -12.89 40.18
C ALA A 155 3.26 -11.99 39.63
N GLU A 156 2.53 -11.31 40.51
CA GLU A 156 1.53 -10.27 40.24
C GLU A 156 2.10 -9.17 39.33
N GLY A 157 3.27 -8.64 39.71
CA GLY A 157 3.94 -7.57 38.97
C GLY A 157 4.43 -8.00 37.59
N LEU A 158 4.94 -9.22 37.46
CA LEU A 158 5.38 -9.80 36.19
C LEU A 158 4.18 -10.11 35.26
N VAL A 159 3.08 -10.62 35.81
CA VAL A 159 1.83 -10.90 35.09
C VAL A 159 1.20 -9.59 34.58
N PHE A 160 1.16 -8.53 35.40
CA PHE A 160 0.70 -7.21 34.95
C PHE A 160 1.58 -6.65 33.82
N ALA A 161 2.91 -6.71 33.97
CA ALA A 161 3.84 -6.27 32.93
C ALA A 161 3.68 -7.06 31.63
N LEU A 162 3.39 -8.37 31.72
CA LEU A 162 3.07 -9.21 30.58
C LEU A 162 1.75 -8.80 29.90
N TYR A 163 0.69 -8.51 30.66
CA TYR A 163 -0.62 -8.13 30.11
C TYR A 163 -0.55 -6.81 29.33
N ASP A 164 0.10 -5.78 29.89
CA ASP A 164 0.36 -4.53 29.17
C ASP A 164 1.31 -4.72 27.98
N GLY A 165 2.34 -5.57 28.13
CA GLY A 165 3.27 -5.90 27.05
C GLY A 165 2.55 -6.55 25.87
N LEU A 166 1.63 -7.48 26.17
CA LEU A 166 0.77 -8.14 25.19
C LEU A 166 -0.22 -7.16 24.55
N LYS A 167 -0.69 -6.14 25.28
CA LYS A 167 -1.52 -5.06 24.72
C LYS A 167 -0.76 -4.23 23.69
N LEU A 168 0.47 -3.79 24.00
CA LEU A 168 1.34 -3.10 23.05
C LEU A 168 1.71 -3.98 21.85
N ALA A 169 1.98 -5.27 22.10
CA ALA A 169 2.24 -6.25 21.06
C ALA A 169 1.04 -6.44 20.11
N ALA A 170 -0.19 -6.55 20.64
CA ALA A 170 -1.40 -6.69 19.85
C ALA A 170 -1.62 -5.46 18.94
N LEU A 171 -1.48 -4.24 19.48
CA LEU A 171 -1.54 -3.01 18.70
C LEU A 171 -0.52 -3.00 17.55
N LEU A 172 0.74 -3.37 17.84
CA LEU A 172 1.82 -3.42 16.85
C LEU A 172 1.59 -4.52 15.79
N ILE A 173 0.98 -5.64 16.17
CA ILE A 173 0.59 -6.74 15.28
C ILE A 173 -0.58 -6.32 14.37
N CYS A 174 -1.55 -5.54 14.85
CA CYS A 174 -2.60 -4.96 14.02
C CYS A 174 -2.03 -4.01 12.96
N VAL A 175 -1.07 -3.15 13.32
CA VAL A 175 -0.33 -2.31 12.35
C VAL A 175 0.48 -3.16 11.37
N GLY A 176 1.07 -4.27 11.83
CA GLY A 176 1.75 -5.24 10.96
C GLY A 176 0.81 -5.93 9.98
N ALA A 177 -0.42 -6.27 10.41
CA ALA A 177 -1.44 -6.86 9.56
C ALA A 177 -1.90 -5.88 8.47
N ALA A 178 -2.12 -4.61 8.81
CA ALA A 178 -2.44 -3.55 7.85
C ALA A 178 -1.38 -3.44 6.74
N ASN A 179 -0.09 -3.40 7.11
CA ASN A 179 1.02 -3.28 6.18
C ASN A 179 1.31 -4.56 5.35
N ALA A 180 0.91 -5.73 5.83
CA ALA A 180 1.04 -6.98 5.08
C ALA A 180 -0.11 -7.23 4.09
N LEU A 181 -1.32 -6.74 4.41
CA LEU A 181 -2.54 -6.91 3.60
C LEU A 181 -2.78 -5.76 2.61
N ALA A 182 -2.47 -4.51 2.98
CA ALA A 182 -2.58 -3.35 2.12
C ALA A 182 -1.21 -2.97 1.53
N ASN A 183 -1.16 -2.82 0.20
CA ASN A 183 0.01 -2.23 -0.45
C ASN A 183 0.04 -0.71 -0.19
N PRO A 184 1.09 -0.13 0.44
CA PRO A 184 1.12 1.29 0.80
C PRO A 184 1.09 2.22 -0.41
N ALA A 185 1.68 1.81 -1.55
CA ALA A 185 1.62 2.56 -2.79
C ALA A 185 0.24 2.50 -3.48
N ARG A 186 -0.67 1.60 -3.07
CA ARG A 186 -2.10 1.67 -3.40
C ARG A 186 -2.84 2.63 -2.46
N LEU A 187 -2.57 2.57 -1.16
CA LEU A 187 -3.19 3.48 -0.17
C LEU A 187 -2.93 4.95 -0.56
N LEU A 188 -1.70 5.26 -0.94
CA LEU A 188 -1.27 6.58 -1.41
C LEU A 188 -2.03 7.05 -2.67
N LYS A 189 -2.36 6.11 -3.59
CA LYS A 189 -3.16 6.37 -4.81
C LYS A 189 -4.67 6.48 -4.54
N SER A 190 -5.14 6.10 -3.36
CA SER A 190 -6.52 6.30 -2.91
C SER A 190 -6.73 7.58 -2.10
N LEU A 191 -5.69 8.37 -1.82
CA LEU A 191 -5.82 9.63 -1.11
C LEU A 191 -6.69 10.66 -1.87
N PRO A 192 -7.41 11.56 -1.16
CA PRO A 192 -8.14 12.66 -1.78
C PRO A 192 -7.19 13.61 -2.53
N GLY A 193 -7.67 14.25 -3.60
CA GLY A 193 -6.84 15.11 -4.46
C GLY A 193 -6.20 16.31 -3.76
N ALA A 194 -6.72 16.73 -2.59
CA ALA A 194 -6.08 17.73 -1.75
C ALA A 194 -4.66 17.33 -1.31
N LEU A 195 -4.37 16.03 -1.24
CA LEU A 195 -3.06 15.47 -0.91
C LEU A 195 -2.27 15.07 -2.17
N TYR A 196 -2.63 15.59 -3.36
CA TYR A 196 -1.95 15.23 -4.62
C TYR A 196 -0.46 15.57 -4.60
N GLU A 197 -0.08 16.76 -4.13
CA GLU A 197 1.31 17.23 -4.10
C GLU A 197 2.16 16.37 -3.15
N ALA A 198 1.68 16.16 -1.92
CA ALA A 198 2.29 15.23 -0.95
C ALA A 198 2.32 13.78 -1.47
N GLY A 199 1.26 13.34 -2.15
CA GLY A 199 1.16 12.02 -2.76
C GLY A 199 2.17 11.80 -3.88
N VAL A 200 2.39 12.80 -4.75
CA VAL A 200 3.44 12.78 -5.77
C VAL A 200 4.81 12.74 -5.10
N ALA A 201 5.07 13.59 -4.10
CA ALA A 201 6.35 13.58 -3.36
C ALA A 201 6.65 12.22 -2.72
N VAL A 202 5.67 11.55 -2.11
CA VAL A 202 5.86 10.22 -1.49
C VAL A 202 5.94 9.10 -2.55
N VAL A 203 5.22 9.18 -3.68
CA VAL A 203 5.42 8.25 -4.81
C VAL A 203 6.85 8.35 -5.34
N VAL A 204 7.34 9.58 -5.57
CA VAL A 204 8.71 9.86 -6.00
C VAL A 204 9.70 9.31 -4.97
N ALA A 205 9.55 9.63 -3.68
CA ALA A 205 10.42 9.12 -2.63
C ALA A 205 10.47 7.58 -2.58
N MET A 206 9.33 6.89 -2.71
CA MET A 206 9.30 5.41 -2.77
C MET A 206 9.98 4.83 -4.02
N THR A 207 9.97 5.54 -5.15
CA THR A 207 10.72 5.13 -6.36
C THR A 207 12.21 5.43 -6.24
N PHE A 208 12.61 6.55 -5.64
CA PHE A 208 14.02 6.93 -5.50
C PHE A 208 14.76 6.20 -4.38
N ALA A 209 14.09 5.85 -3.29
CA ALA A 209 14.68 5.09 -2.17
C ALA A 209 15.48 3.83 -2.59
N PRO A 210 14.97 2.89 -3.41
CA PRO A 210 15.76 1.74 -3.85
C PRO A 210 16.94 2.11 -4.75
N HIS A 211 16.86 3.19 -5.53
CA HIS A 211 17.99 3.69 -6.32
C HIS A 211 19.11 4.23 -5.43
N LEU A 212 18.78 5.05 -4.43
CA LEU A 212 19.74 5.57 -3.45
C LEU A 212 20.42 4.45 -2.65
N VAL A 213 19.67 3.41 -2.25
CA VAL A 213 20.25 2.23 -1.59
C VAL A 213 21.24 1.51 -2.51
N ALA A 214 20.94 1.36 -3.80
CA ALA A 214 21.85 0.76 -4.78
C ALA A 214 23.09 1.63 -5.04
N ASP A 215 22.98 2.96 -5.02
CA ASP A 215 24.12 3.88 -5.12
C ASP A 215 25.04 3.77 -3.90
N VAL A 216 24.48 3.78 -2.70
CA VAL A 216 25.22 3.57 -1.44
C VAL A 216 25.94 2.21 -1.43
N GLN A 217 25.31 1.15 -1.95
CA GLN A 217 25.92 -0.17 -2.08
C GLN A 217 27.08 -0.16 -3.09
N ARG A 218 26.88 0.41 -4.28
CA ARG A 218 27.95 0.59 -5.30
C ARG A 218 29.13 1.37 -4.76
N LEU A 219 28.89 2.51 -4.09
CA LEU A 219 29.95 3.38 -3.60
C LEU A 219 30.74 2.74 -2.44
N ARG A 220 30.07 2.01 -1.53
CA ARG A 220 30.76 1.19 -0.51
C ARG A 220 31.62 0.09 -1.14
N ALA A 221 31.10 -0.64 -2.13
CA ALA A 221 31.87 -1.66 -2.85
C ALA A 221 33.12 -1.07 -3.54
N ALA A 222 32.96 0.07 -4.25
CA ALA A 222 34.06 0.77 -4.89
C ALA A 222 35.14 1.26 -3.91
N ARG A 223 34.77 1.63 -2.67
CA ARG A 223 35.75 1.99 -1.63
C ARG A 223 36.50 0.79 -1.07
N ARG A 224 35.84 -0.36 -0.90
CA ARG A 224 36.50 -1.62 -0.49
C ARG A 224 37.56 -2.03 -1.48
N LEU A 225 37.23 -2.00 -2.78
CA LEU A 225 38.19 -2.27 -3.87
C LEU A 225 39.35 -1.26 -3.92
N ARG A 226 39.18 -0.07 -3.34
CA ARG A 226 40.21 0.98 -3.20
C ARG A 226 40.82 1.05 -1.79
N GLY A 227 40.75 -0.04 -1.00
CA GLY A 227 41.37 -0.19 0.32
C GLY A 227 40.87 0.77 1.42
N ARG A 228 39.80 1.54 1.19
CA ARG A 228 39.36 2.60 2.11
C ARG A 228 38.44 2.05 3.20
N ALA A 229 38.64 2.52 4.43
CA ALA A 229 37.83 2.14 5.59
C ALA A 229 36.33 2.46 5.37
N ASP A 230 35.49 1.45 5.54
CA ASP A 230 34.08 1.50 5.14
C ASP A 230 33.13 1.96 6.28
N ARG A 231 33.69 2.16 7.49
CA ARG A 231 32.98 2.44 8.77
C ARG A 231 33.44 3.78 9.37
N GLY A 232 32.59 4.39 10.20
CA GLY A 232 32.87 5.64 10.93
C GLY A 232 32.33 6.91 10.28
N LEU A 233 32.33 8.04 11.00
CA LEU A 233 31.63 9.26 10.60
C LEU A 233 32.21 9.91 9.32
N ARG A 234 33.55 9.94 9.19
CA ARG A 234 34.23 10.37 7.96
C ARG A 234 33.85 9.49 6.76
N ALA A 235 33.72 8.18 6.96
CA ALA A 235 33.29 7.24 5.94
C ALA A 235 31.78 7.38 5.61
N LEU A 236 30.95 7.90 6.52
CA LEU A 236 29.57 8.25 6.23
C LEU A 236 29.50 9.51 5.35
N LEU A 237 30.22 10.58 5.70
CA LEU A 237 30.27 11.83 4.92
C LEU A 237 30.76 11.59 3.48
N GLN A 238 31.83 10.79 3.31
CA GLN A 238 32.40 10.43 2.00
C GLN A 238 31.49 9.53 1.13
N VAL A 239 30.43 8.93 1.69
CA VAL A 239 29.39 8.22 0.91
C VAL A 239 28.16 9.09 0.75
N GLY A 240 27.81 9.87 1.77
CA GLY A 240 26.66 10.77 1.76
C GLY A 240 26.80 11.85 0.70
N LEU A 241 27.93 12.55 0.62
CA LEU A 241 28.09 13.70 -0.27
C LEU A 241 27.90 13.32 -1.77
N PRO A 242 28.56 12.29 -2.34
CA PRO A 242 28.35 11.93 -3.76
C PRO A 242 26.96 11.30 -4.03
N VAL A 243 26.34 10.67 -3.02
CA VAL A 243 24.98 10.14 -3.15
C VAL A 243 23.94 11.26 -3.09
N LEU A 244 24.18 12.32 -2.30
CA LEU A 244 23.36 13.53 -2.27
C LEU A 244 23.52 14.35 -3.56
N GLU A 245 24.74 14.51 -4.07
CA GLU A 245 25.04 15.11 -5.37
C GLU A 245 24.27 14.40 -6.50
N GLY A 246 24.46 13.09 -6.66
CA GLY A 246 23.69 12.31 -7.64
C GLY A 246 22.19 12.23 -7.34
N ALA A 247 21.73 12.48 -6.11
CA ALA A 247 20.30 12.63 -5.81
C ALA A 247 19.77 14.00 -6.29
N LEU A 248 20.54 15.07 -6.09
CA LEU A 248 20.22 16.43 -6.53
C LEU A 248 20.13 16.48 -8.06
N GLU A 249 21.12 15.99 -8.79
CA GLU A 249 21.11 15.89 -10.27
C GLU A 249 19.83 15.22 -10.78
N ARG A 250 19.49 14.05 -10.23
CA ARG A 250 18.29 13.30 -10.63
C ARG A 250 17.00 13.99 -10.19
N SER A 251 17.00 14.76 -9.10
CA SER A 251 15.84 15.55 -8.66
C SER A 251 15.59 16.74 -9.59
N VAL A 252 16.65 17.41 -10.07
CA VAL A 252 16.58 18.48 -11.07
C VAL A 252 16.11 17.94 -12.41
N ALA A 253 16.70 16.83 -12.88
CA ALA A 253 16.26 16.17 -14.11
C ALA A 253 14.79 15.69 -14.04
N LEU A 254 14.34 15.19 -12.89
CA LEU A 254 12.95 14.85 -12.65
C LEU A 254 12.04 16.09 -12.67
N ALA A 255 12.44 17.18 -12.01
CA ALA A 255 11.68 18.42 -11.96
C ALA A 255 11.48 19.01 -13.37
N ALA A 256 12.54 19.09 -14.18
CA ALA A 256 12.45 19.50 -15.57
C ALA A 256 11.53 18.58 -16.40
N ALA A 257 11.65 17.26 -16.23
CA ALA A 257 10.77 16.29 -16.89
C ALA A 257 9.31 16.31 -16.40
N MET A 258 9.05 16.85 -15.20
CA MET A 258 7.70 17.07 -14.65
C MET A 258 7.09 18.37 -15.21
N ASP A 259 7.83 19.46 -15.23
CA ASP A 259 7.38 20.75 -15.78
C ASP A 259 7.11 20.66 -17.29
N ALA A 260 8.00 20.02 -18.05
CA ALA A 260 7.79 19.72 -19.48
C ALA A 260 6.54 18.85 -19.76
N ARG A 261 6.03 18.14 -18.75
CA ARG A 261 4.77 17.36 -18.79
C ARG A 261 3.58 18.12 -18.19
N GLY A 262 3.74 19.37 -17.80
CA GLY A 262 2.69 20.22 -17.24
C GLY A 262 2.29 19.91 -15.80
N TYR A 263 3.10 19.17 -15.03
CA TYR A 263 2.89 19.04 -13.59
C TYR A 263 2.99 20.42 -12.91
N GLY A 264 2.30 20.61 -11.78
CA GLY A 264 2.26 21.89 -11.07
C GLY A 264 1.26 22.92 -11.62
N ARG A 265 0.69 22.71 -12.82
CA ARG A 265 -0.42 23.54 -13.35
C ARG A 265 -1.72 23.32 -12.57
N THR A 266 -1.87 24.02 -11.45
CA THR A 266 -3.11 24.08 -10.68
C THR A 266 -4.24 24.70 -11.50
N ALA A 267 -5.46 24.16 -11.43
CA ALA A 267 -6.63 24.84 -11.96
C ALA A 267 -6.82 26.22 -11.29
N ARG A 268 -7.34 27.22 -12.03
CA ARG A 268 -7.68 28.52 -11.46
C ARG A 268 -8.92 28.38 -10.57
N VAL A 269 -8.71 28.31 -9.25
CA VAL A 269 -9.77 28.16 -8.24
C VAL A 269 -10.17 29.53 -7.66
N PRO A 270 -11.48 29.85 -7.53
CA PRO A 270 -11.91 31.09 -6.89
C PRO A 270 -11.38 31.27 -5.46
N ARG A 271 -11.02 32.51 -5.08
CA ARG A 271 -10.43 32.82 -3.76
C ARG A 271 -11.31 32.30 -2.61
N ALA A 272 -12.62 32.48 -2.67
CA ALA A 272 -13.57 31.97 -1.66
C ALA A 272 -13.40 30.46 -1.41
N VAL A 273 -13.31 29.65 -2.47
CA VAL A 273 -13.11 28.19 -2.37
C VAL A 273 -11.73 27.86 -1.79
N ARG A 274 -10.69 28.65 -2.09
CA ARG A 274 -9.36 28.51 -1.44
C ARG A 274 -9.51 28.65 0.08
N HIS A 275 -10.11 29.75 0.55
CA HIS A 275 -10.26 30.05 1.97
C HIS A 275 -11.19 29.07 2.70
N THR A 276 -12.32 28.64 2.11
CA THR A 276 -13.22 27.69 2.79
C THR A 276 -12.59 26.32 3.01
N THR A 277 -11.79 25.78 2.07
CA THR A 277 -11.00 24.56 2.36
C THR A 277 -9.97 24.77 3.45
N THR A 278 -9.25 25.91 3.47
CA THR A 278 -8.28 26.17 4.54
C THR A 278 -8.96 26.25 5.90
N ALA A 279 -10.10 26.95 6.00
CA ALA A 279 -10.90 27.00 7.22
C ALA A 279 -11.45 25.62 7.63
N LEU A 280 -11.99 24.84 6.69
CA LEU A 280 -12.51 23.49 6.93
C LEU A 280 -11.40 22.51 7.38
N SER A 281 -10.22 22.55 6.76
CA SER A 281 -9.12 21.66 7.12
C SER A 281 -8.42 22.06 8.41
N VAL A 282 -8.19 23.35 8.66
CA VAL A 282 -7.57 23.83 9.92
C VAL A 282 -8.56 23.75 11.07
N GLY A 283 -9.78 24.29 10.91
CA GLY A 283 -10.83 24.19 11.91
C GLY A 283 -11.28 22.75 12.19
N GLY A 284 -11.29 21.90 11.16
CA GLY A 284 -11.53 20.47 11.32
C GLY A 284 -10.44 19.76 12.11
N LEU A 285 -9.16 20.04 11.84
CA LEU A 285 -8.04 19.51 12.61
C LEU A 285 -8.08 19.98 14.07
N LEU A 286 -8.33 21.27 14.30
CA LEU A 286 -8.51 21.84 15.64
C LEU A 286 -9.71 21.21 16.38
N GLY A 287 -10.83 20.99 15.70
CA GLY A 287 -12.00 20.29 16.25
C GLY A 287 -11.70 18.83 16.59
N VAL A 288 -10.90 18.13 15.79
CA VAL A 288 -10.43 16.78 16.13
C VAL A 288 -9.52 16.79 17.36
N CYS A 289 -8.59 17.76 17.46
CA CYS A 289 -7.76 17.93 18.64
C CYS A 289 -8.58 18.24 19.90
N ALA A 290 -9.51 19.20 19.83
CA ALA A 290 -10.37 19.60 20.93
C ALA A 290 -11.32 18.48 21.37
N GLY A 291 -11.95 17.77 20.42
CA GLY A 291 -12.80 16.61 20.71
C GLY A 291 -12.01 15.43 21.29
N THR A 292 -10.78 15.19 20.82
CA THR A 292 -9.91 14.15 21.40
C THR A 292 -9.47 14.51 22.82
N TYR A 293 -9.12 15.77 23.07
CA TYR A 293 -8.82 16.27 24.42
C TYR A 293 -10.02 16.17 25.35
N GLY A 294 -11.22 16.55 24.89
CA GLY A 294 -12.45 16.43 25.66
C GLY A 294 -12.84 14.98 26.00
N LEU A 295 -12.46 13.99 25.17
CA LEU A 295 -12.64 12.57 25.49
C LEU A 295 -11.62 12.02 26.50
N LEU A 296 -10.55 12.78 26.79
CA LEU A 296 -9.53 12.46 27.80
C LEU A 296 -9.73 13.27 29.09
N ALA A 297 -10.45 14.39 29.04
CA ALA A 297 -10.83 15.21 30.19
C ALA A 297 -12.03 14.60 30.94
N ALA A 298 -11.96 14.56 32.27
CA ALA A 298 -12.97 13.92 33.12
C ALA A 298 -14.40 14.49 32.93
N GLU A 299 -14.52 15.77 32.61
CA GLU A 299 -15.79 16.51 32.50
C GLU A 299 -16.25 16.68 31.04
N GLY A 300 -15.42 16.31 30.04
CA GLY A 300 -15.66 16.65 28.63
C GLY A 300 -16.68 15.78 27.90
N ALA A 301 -17.13 14.68 28.51
CA ALA A 301 -17.81 13.56 27.85
C ALA A 301 -19.03 13.96 26.99
N GLY A 302 -19.84 14.92 27.44
CA GLY A 302 -21.07 15.32 26.75
C GLY A 302 -20.86 16.04 25.42
N TYR A 303 -19.85 16.91 25.32
CA TYR A 303 -19.59 17.73 24.12
C TYR A 303 -18.41 17.21 23.28
N ALA A 304 -17.51 16.41 23.86
CA ALA A 304 -16.32 15.93 23.18
C ALA A 304 -16.62 15.08 21.94
N LEU A 305 -17.62 14.19 22.03
CA LEU A 305 -18.03 13.34 20.91
C LEU A 305 -18.61 14.14 19.72
N PRO A 306 -19.61 15.03 19.89
CA PRO A 306 -20.08 15.85 18.76
C PRO A 306 -19.02 16.82 18.23
N VAL A 307 -18.14 17.38 19.07
CA VAL A 307 -17.01 18.22 18.60
C VAL A 307 -16.01 17.41 17.77
N LEU A 308 -15.66 16.18 18.19
CA LEU A 308 -14.80 15.28 17.44
C LEU A 308 -15.41 14.92 16.07
N LEU A 309 -16.71 14.61 16.04
CA LEU A 309 -17.44 14.28 14.81
C LEU A 309 -17.56 15.49 13.87
N ALA A 310 -17.87 16.68 14.39
CA ALA A 310 -17.93 17.91 13.62
C ALA A 310 -16.54 18.28 13.05
N GLY A 311 -15.48 18.16 13.85
CA GLY A 311 -14.10 18.36 13.41
C GLY A 311 -13.70 17.38 12.30
N LEU A 312 -14.04 16.10 12.46
CA LEU A 312 -13.77 15.06 11.45
C LEU A 312 -14.52 15.34 10.14
N VAL A 313 -15.81 15.71 10.21
CA VAL A 313 -16.62 16.06 9.04
C VAL A 313 -16.07 17.32 8.35
N ALA A 314 -15.68 18.35 9.10
CA ALA A 314 -15.05 19.55 8.55
C ALA A 314 -13.71 19.23 7.87
N ALA A 315 -12.84 18.44 8.50
CA ALA A 315 -11.55 18.03 7.93
C ALA A 315 -11.72 17.23 6.63
N LEU A 316 -12.66 16.27 6.62
CA LEU A 316 -13.01 15.48 5.43
C LEU A 316 -13.63 16.35 4.33
N GLY A 317 -14.51 17.30 4.69
CA GLY A 317 -15.09 18.28 3.77
C GLY A 317 -14.04 19.19 3.13
N GLY A 318 -13.06 19.65 3.91
CA GLY A 318 -11.90 20.39 3.42
C GLY A 318 -11.07 19.57 2.43
N LEU A 319 -10.72 18.32 2.79
CA LEU A 319 -9.98 17.40 1.92
C LEU A 319 -10.74 17.06 0.63
N TRP A 320 -12.07 16.94 0.68
CA TRP A 320 -12.92 16.67 -0.48
C TRP A 320 -13.04 17.90 -1.41
N LEU A 321 -13.25 19.08 -0.84
CA LEU A 321 -13.32 20.35 -1.59
C LEU A 321 -11.96 20.74 -2.18
N GLY A 322 -10.86 20.45 -1.49
CA GLY A 322 -9.50 20.49 -2.04
C GLY A 322 -9.30 19.44 -3.14
N GLY A 323 -9.88 18.25 -2.98
CA GLY A 323 -9.82 17.16 -3.95
C GLY A 323 -10.48 17.44 -5.30
N ARG A 324 -11.41 18.41 -5.37
CA ARG A 324 -12.02 18.89 -6.63
C ARG A 324 -11.10 19.77 -7.48
N ARG A 325 -9.92 20.17 -6.99
CA ARG A 325 -9.01 21.14 -7.64
C ARG A 325 -8.00 20.50 -8.60
N SER A 326 -7.69 19.22 -8.43
CA SER A 326 -6.65 18.53 -9.19
C SER A 326 -7.20 18.06 -10.55
N ALA A 327 -6.68 18.63 -11.64
CA ALA A 327 -6.97 18.13 -12.99
C ALA A 327 -6.47 16.68 -13.13
N ARG A 328 -7.35 15.74 -13.50
CA ARG A 328 -7.06 14.29 -13.52
C ARG A 328 -6.99 13.74 -14.94
N SER A 329 -5.79 13.45 -15.43
CA SER A 329 -5.58 12.53 -16.56
C SER A 329 -5.85 11.08 -16.13
N ARG A 330 -7.07 10.60 -16.40
CA ARG A 330 -7.57 9.20 -16.33
C ARG A 330 -6.80 8.21 -15.42
N TYR A 331 -6.88 8.38 -14.10
CA TYR A 331 -6.70 7.24 -13.18
C TYR A 331 -8.03 6.48 -13.05
N ARG A 332 -8.01 5.15 -13.23
CA ARG A 332 -9.17 4.27 -13.03
C ARG A 332 -9.13 3.72 -11.59
N PRO A 333 -9.99 4.19 -10.65
CA PRO A 333 -9.82 3.86 -9.23
C PRO A 333 -10.23 2.42 -8.91
N ASP A 334 -9.56 1.81 -7.92
CA ASP A 334 -10.03 0.58 -7.26
C ASP A 334 -11.39 0.87 -6.59
N ARG A 335 -12.48 0.33 -7.14
CA ARG A 335 -13.86 0.61 -6.66
C ARG A 335 -14.09 0.09 -5.25
N TRP A 336 -14.70 0.91 -4.38
CA TRP A 336 -15.17 0.50 -3.06
C TRP A 336 -16.48 -0.31 -3.18
N GLY A 337 -16.36 -1.60 -3.55
CA GLY A 337 -17.50 -2.51 -3.66
C GLY A 337 -18.00 -3.04 -2.31
N ALA A 338 -19.10 -3.80 -2.32
CA ALA A 338 -19.71 -4.38 -1.11
C ALA A 338 -18.72 -5.20 -0.24
N ARG A 339 -17.71 -5.85 -0.84
CA ARG A 339 -16.66 -6.56 -0.08
C ARG A 339 -15.73 -5.62 0.70
N ALA A 340 -15.48 -4.42 0.20
CA ALA A 340 -14.71 -3.41 0.94
C ALA A 340 -15.52 -2.95 2.16
N TRP A 341 -16.82 -2.70 1.99
CA TRP A 341 -17.76 -2.41 3.09
C TRP A 341 -17.84 -3.53 4.13
N LEU A 342 -17.92 -4.80 3.70
CA LEU A 342 -17.94 -5.94 4.62
C LEU A 342 -16.63 -6.08 5.41
N VAL A 343 -15.47 -5.89 4.76
CA VAL A 343 -14.16 -5.92 5.44
C VAL A 343 -14.04 -4.76 6.43
N SER A 344 -14.26 -3.51 6.01
CA SER A 344 -14.18 -2.35 6.90
C SER A 344 -15.22 -2.41 8.02
N GLY A 345 -16.46 -2.77 7.67
CA GLY A 345 -17.58 -2.92 8.60
C GLY A 345 -17.33 -3.99 9.65
N SER A 346 -16.68 -5.10 9.31
CA SER A 346 -16.32 -6.12 10.30
C SER A 346 -15.38 -5.58 11.38
N GLY A 347 -14.34 -4.81 11.02
CA GLY A 347 -13.45 -4.20 12.02
C GLY A 347 -14.11 -3.08 12.83
N VAL A 348 -14.97 -2.27 12.20
CA VAL A 348 -15.77 -1.25 12.91
C VAL A 348 -16.75 -1.91 13.89
N ALA A 349 -17.35 -3.04 13.53
CA ALA A 349 -18.21 -3.82 14.43
C ALA A 349 -17.42 -4.40 15.61
N VAL A 350 -16.24 -5.00 15.37
CA VAL A 350 -15.36 -5.48 16.46
C VAL A 350 -15.00 -4.33 17.41
N ALA A 351 -14.66 -3.15 16.89
CA ALA A 351 -14.34 -1.97 17.70
C ALA A 351 -15.56 -1.49 18.52
N GLY A 352 -16.72 -1.29 17.88
CA GLY A 352 -17.93 -0.82 18.54
C GLY A 352 -18.44 -1.77 19.62
N LEU A 353 -18.45 -3.08 19.34
CA LEU A 353 -18.85 -4.10 20.30
C LEU A 353 -17.87 -4.23 21.48
N MET A 354 -16.56 -4.06 21.25
CA MET A 354 -15.56 -4.04 22.33
C MET A 354 -15.60 -2.75 23.16
N ILE A 355 -16.01 -1.62 22.57
CA ILE A 355 -16.32 -0.39 23.33
C ILE A 355 -17.57 -0.61 24.20
N TRP A 356 -18.64 -1.17 23.64
CA TRP A 356 -19.91 -1.43 24.33
C TRP A 356 -19.80 -2.52 25.43
N ALA A 357 -18.99 -3.56 25.20
CA ALA A 357 -18.63 -4.52 26.23
C ALA A 357 -17.94 -3.86 27.43
N GLY A 358 -17.24 -2.74 27.21
CA GLY A 358 -16.65 -1.89 28.25
C GLY A 358 -17.67 -1.28 29.22
N SER A 359 -18.89 -1.00 28.76
CA SER A 359 -20.01 -0.57 29.61
C SER A 359 -20.79 -1.72 30.25
N TYR A 360 -20.71 -2.94 29.71
CA TYR A 360 -21.45 -4.10 30.23
C TYR A 360 -20.66 -4.93 31.25
N ALA A 361 -19.36 -5.17 31.01
CA ALA A 361 -18.54 -6.04 31.85
C ALA A 361 -17.07 -5.54 31.95
N PRO A 362 -16.82 -4.37 32.58
CA PRO A 362 -15.48 -3.78 32.65
C PRO A 362 -14.45 -4.69 33.32
N THR A 363 -14.84 -5.43 34.38
CA THR A 363 -13.98 -6.38 35.10
C THR A 363 -13.55 -7.59 34.25
N ALA A 364 -14.35 -8.00 33.26
CA ALA A 364 -14.01 -9.11 32.37
C ALA A 364 -13.03 -8.70 31.25
N LEU A 365 -13.05 -7.41 30.87
CA LEU A 365 -12.12 -6.80 29.91
C LEU A 365 -10.81 -6.36 30.58
N HIS A 366 -10.86 -6.05 31.87
CA HIS A 366 -9.74 -5.63 32.71
C HIS A 366 -9.67 -6.50 33.97
N PRO A 367 -9.26 -7.79 33.86
CA PRO A 367 -9.05 -8.63 35.03
C PRO A 367 -7.95 -8.03 35.92
N PRO A 368 -8.16 -7.94 37.25
CA PRO A 368 -7.16 -7.39 38.15
C PRO A 368 -5.96 -8.33 38.26
N ALA A 369 -4.76 -7.76 38.42
CA ALA A 369 -3.52 -8.53 38.63
C ALA A 369 -3.38 -9.04 40.08
N VAL A 370 -4.22 -8.56 41.00
CA VAL A 370 -4.25 -8.90 42.43
C VAL A 370 -5.70 -9.11 42.85
N PRO A 371 -6.09 -10.26 43.44
CA PRO A 371 -5.29 -11.48 43.58
C PRO A 371 -5.03 -12.19 42.23
N LEU A 372 -4.05 -13.10 42.21
CA LEU A 372 -3.72 -13.95 41.06
C LEU A 372 -4.88 -14.92 40.75
N THR A 373 -5.79 -14.48 39.89
CA THR A 373 -6.89 -15.28 39.36
C THR A 373 -6.66 -15.61 37.89
N ALA A 374 -7.01 -16.82 37.47
CA ALA A 374 -6.95 -17.21 36.06
C ALA A 374 -7.96 -16.36 35.26
N PRO A 375 -7.54 -15.61 34.22
CA PRO A 375 -8.45 -14.77 33.45
C PRO A 375 -9.44 -15.65 32.70
N THR A 376 -10.74 -15.45 32.95
CA THR A 376 -11.79 -16.12 32.19
C THR A 376 -11.89 -15.54 30.77
N LEU A 377 -12.43 -16.34 29.83
CA LEU A 377 -12.74 -15.89 28.48
C LEU A 377 -14.20 -15.42 28.43
N PRO A 378 -14.50 -14.10 28.43
CA PRO A 378 -15.86 -13.63 28.34
C PRO A 378 -16.40 -13.87 26.92
N LEU A 379 -17.44 -14.69 26.82
CA LEU A 379 -17.93 -15.23 25.53
C LEU A 379 -18.44 -14.14 24.57
N TRP A 380 -19.09 -13.09 25.09
CA TRP A 380 -19.60 -11.97 24.27
C TRP A 380 -18.48 -11.12 23.62
N PRO A 381 -17.46 -10.63 24.36
CA PRO A 381 -16.25 -10.06 23.78
C PRO A 381 -15.53 -11.01 22.81
N ALA A 382 -15.41 -12.30 23.15
CA ALA A 382 -14.76 -13.27 22.27
C ALA A 382 -15.51 -13.42 20.93
N ALA A 383 -16.83 -13.59 20.96
CA ALA A 383 -17.68 -13.62 19.76
C ALA A 383 -17.62 -12.31 18.96
N SER A 384 -17.52 -11.17 19.65
CA SER A 384 -17.32 -9.86 19.02
C SER A 384 -16.01 -9.80 18.23
N VAL A 385 -14.91 -10.33 18.79
CA VAL A 385 -13.61 -10.44 18.12
C VAL A 385 -13.63 -11.43 16.94
N LEU A 386 -14.42 -12.51 17.01
CA LEU A 386 -14.55 -13.47 15.90
C LEU A 386 -15.16 -12.85 14.63
N LEU A 387 -15.95 -11.76 14.73
CA LEU A 387 -16.38 -10.99 13.55
C LEU A 387 -15.19 -10.46 12.74
N GLY A 388 -14.04 -10.24 13.37
CA GLY A 388 -12.78 -9.87 12.71
C GLY A 388 -12.24 -10.92 11.74
N LEU A 389 -12.74 -12.16 11.77
CA LEU A 389 -12.43 -13.23 10.80
C LEU A 389 -13.20 -13.09 9.48
N LEU A 390 -14.23 -12.25 9.39
CA LEU A 390 -15.07 -12.10 8.19
C LEU A 390 -14.25 -11.83 6.90
N PRO A 391 -13.15 -11.05 6.89
CA PRO A 391 -12.27 -10.92 5.72
C PRO A 391 -11.58 -12.23 5.30
N ALA A 392 -11.34 -13.18 6.21
CA ALA A 392 -10.80 -14.49 5.85
C ALA A 392 -11.77 -15.30 4.98
N LEU A 393 -13.07 -14.99 4.99
CA LEU A 393 -14.08 -15.56 4.10
C LEU A 393 -14.33 -14.66 2.88
N VAL A 394 -14.64 -13.37 3.11
CA VAL A 394 -15.18 -12.46 2.08
C VAL A 394 -14.12 -11.87 1.14
N ALA A 395 -12.84 -11.83 1.52
CA ALA A 395 -11.80 -11.29 0.65
C ALA A 395 -11.63 -12.14 -0.63
N PRO A 396 -11.16 -11.56 -1.75
CA PRO A 396 -10.67 -12.33 -2.89
C PRO A 396 -9.42 -13.14 -2.54
N VAL A 397 -9.23 -14.32 -3.14
CA VAL A 397 -8.00 -15.13 -2.98
C VAL A 397 -6.95 -14.65 -3.99
N PRO A 398 -5.66 -14.46 -3.63
CA PRO A 398 -4.61 -14.12 -4.58
C PRO A 398 -4.54 -15.07 -5.79
N PRO A 399 -4.17 -14.59 -7.01
CA PRO A 399 -4.20 -15.41 -8.23
C PRO A 399 -3.39 -16.69 -8.14
N ASP A 400 -2.21 -16.60 -7.52
CA ASP A 400 -1.19 -17.65 -7.54
C ASP A 400 -1.61 -18.90 -6.75
N ALA A 401 -2.54 -18.76 -5.79
CA ALA A 401 -3.12 -19.88 -5.04
C ALA A 401 -4.15 -20.70 -5.87
N ALA A 402 -4.64 -20.15 -6.98
CA ALA A 402 -5.51 -20.89 -7.91
C ALA A 402 -4.71 -21.67 -8.97
N VAL A 403 -3.46 -21.26 -9.23
CA VAL A 403 -2.56 -21.95 -10.17
C VAL A 403 -1.91 -23.15 -9.48
N ARG A 404 -2.69 -24.23 -9.33
CA ARG A 404 -2.08 -25.56 -9.24
C ARG A 404 -1.27 -25.79 -10.53
N PRO A 405 0.00 -26.20 -10.48
CA PRO A 405 0.70 -26.64 -11.67
C PRO A 405 0.05 -27.93 -12.16
N GLY A 406 -0.81 -27.81 -13.18
CA GLY A 406 -1.30 -28.97 -13.92
C GLY A 406 -0.10 -29.70 -14.55
N PRO A 407 -0.13 -31.04 -14.66
CA PRO A 407 0.99 -31.79 -15.22
C PRO A 407 1.31 -31.26 -16.62
N ALA A 408 2.53 -30.78 -16.81
CA ALA A 408 2.92 -30.07 -18.02
C ALA A 408 2.82 -31.01 -19.23
N ARG A 409 1.78 -30.82 -20.06
CA ARG A 409 1.70 -31.45 -21.38
C ARG A 409 2.91 -30.97 -22.20
N ARG A 410 3.92 -31.83 -22.29
CA ARG A 410 5.06 -31.69 -23.21
C ARG A 410 4.55 -31.78 -24.64
N SER A 411 4.01 -30.68 -25.16
CA SER A 411 3.62 -30.55 -26.56
C SER A 411 4.89 -30.37 -27.40
N GLY A 412 5.53 -31.49 -27.73
CA GLY A 412 6.73 -31.53 -28.56
C GLY A 412 6.43 -31.18 -30.02
N ALA A 413 6.25 -29.88 -30.29
CA ALA A 413 6.18 -29.36 -31.65
C ALA A 413 7.60 -29.30 -32.24
N ALA A 414 8.06 -30.42 -32.80
CA ALA A 414 9.33 -30.48 -33.51
C ALA A 414 9.28 -29.57 -34.76
N VAL A 415 10.11 -28.54 -34.78
CA VAL A 415 10.33 -27.71 -35.97
C VAL A 415 11.09 -28.57 -36.98
N ARG A 416 10.39 -29.08 -37.99
CA ARG A 416 11.02 -29.65 -39.19
C ARG A 416 11.48 -28.49 -40.07
N SER A 417 12.78 -28.40 -40.29
CA SER A 417 13.37 -27.55 -41.32
C SER A 417 13.33 -28.30 -42.65
N ASP A 418 12.56 -27.82 -43.62
CA ASP A 418 12.63 -28.36 -44.98
C ASP A 418 13.97 -27.98 -45.62
N ALA A 419 14.73 -29.00 -46.03
CA ALA A 419 15.99 -28.86 -46.75
C ALA A 419 15.80 -29.30 -48.20
N ALA A 420 15.49 -28.35 -49.08
CA ALA A 420 15.35 -28.56 -50.52
C ALA A 420 16.32 -27.61 -51.25
N GLY A 421 17.42 -28.17 -51.78
CA GLY A 421 18.60 -27.38 -52.14
C GLY A 421 18.54 -26.63 -53.47
N ARG A 422 19.53 -25.76 -53.67
CA ARG A 422 20.21 -25.52 -54.95
C ARG A 422 21.62 -24.95 -54.70
N GLY A 423 22.64 -25.64 -55.22
CA GLY A 423 23.90 -25.01 -55.63
C GLY A 423 23.78 -24.52 -57.10
N PRO A 424 24.88 -24.21 -57.80
CA PRO A 424 26.29 -24.52 -57.49
C PRO A 424 27.13 -23.30 -57.08
N ALA A 425 28.42 -23.52 -56.82
CA ALA A 425 29.42 -22.49 -56.57
C ALA A 425 30.37 -22.30 -57.77
N GLY A 426 30.83 -21.06 -57.98
CA GLY A 426 31.85 -20.66 -58.94
C GLY A 426 32.30 -19.23 -58.63
N ALA A 427 33.61 -18.95 -58.74
CA ALA A 427 34.26 -17.70 -58.32
C ALA A 427 35.55 -17.50 -59.16
N PRO A 428 36.37 -16.44 -58.98
CA PRO A 428 36.22 -15.23 -58.15
C PRO A 428 36.56 -13.88 -58.87
N ASP A 429 36.10 -12.74 -58.32
CA ASP A 429 36.83 -11.44 -58.29
C ASP A 429 36.05 -10.43 -57.40
N GLY A 430 36.55 -9.27 -56.94
CA GLY A 430 37.88 -8.67 -57.10
C GLY A 430 38.01 -7.30 -56.40
N GLY A 431 38.49 -7.27 -55.15
CA GLY A 431 39.15 -6.11 -54.50
C GLY A 431 38.50 -4.71 -54.48
N GLY A 432 37.48 -4.47 -53.64
CA GLY A 432 36.97 -3.10 -53.39
C GLY A 432 37.73 -2.32 -52.30
N ARG A 433 38.58 -1.33 -52.66
CA ARG A 433 39.21 -0.39 -51.71
C ARG A 433 38.95 1.08 -52.07
N ARG A 434 38.46 1.86 -51.09
CA ARG A 434 38.31 3.32 -51.19
C ARG A 434 39.68 4.03 -51.19
N ARG A 435 39.79 5.15 -51.89
CA ARG A 435 40.80 6.20 -51.69
C ARG A 435 40.14 7.58 -51.61
N ALA A 436 40.85 8.55 -51.05
CA ALA A 436 40.45 9.95 -50.95
C ALA A 436 41.63 10.87 -51.30
N ALA A 437 41.30 12.07 -51.79
CA ALA A 437 42.16 13.23 -52.03
C ALA A 437 41.21 14.46 -51.94
N THR A 438 41.43 15.53 -51.15
CA THR A 438 42.49 16.57 -51.17
C THR A 438 42.49 17.41 -52.45
N GLY A 439 42.28 18.73 -52.31
CA GLY A 439 42.20 19.74 -53.40
C GLY A 439 43.58 20.23 -53.89
N PRO A 440 43.83 21.55 -54.17
CA PRO A 440 43.15 22.77 -53.67
C PRO A 440 42.95 23.91 -54.72
N ARG A 441 42.67 25.16 -54.25
CA ARG A 441 42.67 26.46 -54.98
C ARG A 441 41.56 26.68 -56.02
N ASP A 442 41.19 27.88 -56.51
CA ASP A 442 41.14 29.31 -56.08
C ASP A 442 40.16 30.00 -57.11
N ALA A 443 39.63 31.24 -57.07
CA ALA A 443 39.82 32.47 -56.28
C ALA A 443 38.50 33.34 -56.28
N ALA A 444 38.64 34.69 -56.27
CA ALA A 444 37.66 35.76 -56.60
C ALA A 444 36.66 36.25 -55.53
N GLY A 445 36.45 37.58 -55.52
CA GLY A 445 35.53 38.40 -54.71
C GLY A 445 35.57 39.87 -55.20
N PRO A 446 35.19 40.92 -54.43
CA PRO A 446 34.65 40.92 -53.06
C PRO A 446 33.33 41.80 -52.95
N PRO A 447 33.09 42.84 -52.07
CA PRO A 447 31.72 43.27 -51.63
C PRO A 447 31.42 44.76 -52.07
N PRO A 448 30.63 45.67 -51.41
CA PRO A 448 29.79 45.59 -50.18
C PRO A 448 28.44 46.40 -50.09
N ALA A 449 27.59 45.97 -49.12
CA ALA A 449 26.79 46.77 -48.15
C ALA A 449 25.63 47.75 -48.53
N SER A 450 24.68 47.86 -47.57
CA SER A 450 23.65 48.91 -47.36
C SER A 450 22.41 48.87 -48.30
N ARG A 451 21.24 49.51 -48.03
CA ARG A 451 20.83 50.50 -46.99
C ARG A 451 19.29 50.61 -46.89
N ALA A 452 18.73 50.88 -45.69
CA ALA A 452 17.46 51.62 -45.41
C ALA A 452 16.11 51.19 -46.09
N ALA A 453 14.94 51.80 -45.79
CA ALA A 453 14.25 52.06 -44.49
C ALA A 453 12.78 52.55 -44.71
N HIS A 454 11.87 52.28 -43.75
CA HIS A 454 10.60 53.02 -43.51
C HIS A 454 9.50 53.02 -44.64
N PRO A 455 8.28 53.59 -44.43
CA PRO A 455 7.31 53.15 -43.42
C PRO A 455 5.82 53.16 -43.89
N SER A 456 4.91 52.82 -42.96
CA SER A 456 3.52 53.32 -42.74
C SER A 456 2.67 53.91 -43.88
N THR A 457 1.44 53.39 -44.05
CA THR A 457 0.16 54.14 -43.79
C THR A 457 -1.06 53.21 -43.88
N GLU A 458 -2.02 53.36 -42.97
CA GLU A 458 -3.42 52.90 -43.12
C GLU A 458 -4.34 53.94 -42.44
N PRO A 459 -5.30 54.58 -43.15
CA PRO A 459 -6.10 55.68 -42.62
C PRO A 459 -7.45 55.22 -42.00
N PRO A 460 -8.14 56.08 -41.21
CA PRO A 460 -9.16 55.63 -40.25
C PRO A 460 -10.61 56.02 -40.61
N ALA A 461 -11.55 55.48 -39.82
CA ALA A 461 -12.84 56.13 -39.55
C ALA A 461 -13.20 55.99 -38.06
N LYS A 462 -13.70 57.07 -37.47
CA LYS A 462 -14.49 57.07 -36.22
C LYS A 462 -15.94 57.36 -36.60
N GLU A 463 -16.89 57.00 -35.75
CA GLU A 463 -17.79 58.00 -35.13
C GLU A 463 -18.42 57.42 -33.85
N SER A 464 -19.03 58.27 -33.03
CA SER A 464 -19.74 57.90 -31.80
C SER A 464 -21.22 58.31 -31.83
N GLU A 465 -21.94 58.00 -30.74
CA GLU A 465 -23.29 58.48 -30.39
C GLU A 465 -24.50 57.93 -31.18
N ARG A 466 -25.21 56.99 -30.53
CA ARG A 466 -26.55 57.26 -29.99
C ARG A 466 -26.82 56.39 -28.76
#